data_AF-A0A151EZX4-F1
#
_entry.id   AF-A0A151EZX4-F1
#
_cell.length_a   1.000
_cell.length_b   1.000
_cell.length_c   1.000
_cell.angle_alpha   90.00
_cell.angle_beta   90.00
_cell.angle_gamma   90.00
#
_symmetry.space_group_name_H-M   'P 1'
#
loop_
_entity.id
_entity.type
_entity.pdbx_description
1 polymer ?
#
loop_
_entity_poly.entity_id
_entity_poly.type
_entity_poly.pdbx_seq_one_letter_code
_entity_poly.pdbx_strand_id
1 'polypeptide(L)'
;MKKATGFIVLIFFLLSPINCVMITDSQYIIAHFNNHRDAYIYWRIAREKNLINDHMTLVHFDAHHDMDCMVGEYYEKWLSTFTLSPREVKGITNATFIDAAVNEGLISEIWWVMPDYMYWGQHFDRLETFVIQGEPTLFHKYVRFCDCQKEDGHIVCILMDVHEVAPPLPTLDKYTKTHARVHFVTLDMLPSFDEKVLLDVDTDYFINLLDIPLYPDYFHEDGNLRPWISVERVMDVLTDIKIRSRMVTIAVSPHYTHEEYHCLSWVITERIAEYLSEIYSLKRKENFSMI
;
A
#
# COMPACT_ATOMS: atom_id res chain seq x y z
N MET A 1 1.06 4.54 42.14
CA MET A 1 1.29 3.21 41.52
C MET A 1 0.90 3.28 40.05
N LYS A 2 1.87 3.33 39.13
CA LYS A 2 1.61 3.29 37.68
C LYS A 2 1.15 1.87 37.33
N LYS A 3 -0.11 1.68 36.92
CA LYS A 3 -0.57 0.40 36.37
C LYS A 3 0.08 0.24 35.00
N ALA A 4 1.08 -0.65 34.90
CA ALA A 4 1.59 -1.11 33.61
C ALA A 4 0.41 -1.73 32.86
N THR A 5 -0.12 -1.01 31.88
CA THR A 5 -1.11 -1.56 30.94
C THR A 5 -0.27 -2.38 29.97
N GLY A 6 -0.07 -3.66 30.31
CA GLY A 6 0.73 -4.55 29.49
C GLY A 6 0.13 -4.64 28.10
N PHE A 7 0.92 -4.29 27.09
CA PHE A 7 0.64 -4.72 25.72
C PHE A 7 0.58 -6.24 25.74
N ILE A 8 -0.58 -6.80 25.42
CA ILE A 8 -0.65 -8.22 25.11
C ILE A 8 -0.16 -8.32 23.66
N VAL A 9 1.15 -8.49 23.49
CA VAL A 9 1.69 -8.96 22.21
C VAL A 9 1.27 -10.41 22.10
N LEU A 10 0.11 -10.63 21.48
CA LEU A 10 -0.39 -11.97 21.24
C LEU A 10 0.33 -12.50 20.00
N ILE A 11 1.56 -12.96 20.20
CA ILE A 11 2.35 -13.60 19.15
C ILE A 11 1.73 -14.99 18.90
N PHE A 12 0.78 -15.05 17.98
CA PHE A 12 0.34 -16.32 17.44
C PHE A 12 1.41 -16.86 16.49
N PHE A 13 2.41 -17.56 17.03
CA PHE A 13 3.08 -18.63 16.28
C PHE A 13 2.13 -19.83 16.19
N LEU A 14 0.95 -19.62 15.59
CA LEU A 14 0.18 -20.76 15.14
C LEU A 14 0.98 -21.37 14.00
N LEU A 15 1.07 -22.70 13.97
CA LEU A 15 1.62 -23.55 12.90
C LEU A 15 0.84 -23.39 11.57
N SER A 16 0.40 -22.18 11.28
CA SER A 16 -0.24 -21.75 10.06
C SER A 16 0.87 -21.57 9.03
N PRO A 17 0.74 -22.10 7.82
CA PRO A 17 1.67 -21.87 6.71
C PRO A 17 1.71 -20.41 6.22
N ILE A 18 1.10 -19.49 6.97
CA ILE A 18 1.06 -18.06 6.68
C ILE A 18 2.21 -17.44 7.51
N ASN A 19 3.26 -17.03 6.83
CA ASN A 19 4.33 -16.20 7.40
C ASN A 19 3.81 -14.78 7.64
N CYS A 20 2.87 -14.64 8.59
CA CYS A 20 2.31 -13.36 9.00
C CYS A 20 2.33 -13.22 10.51
N VAL A 21 2.64 -12.01 10.96
CA VAL A 21 2.44 -11.57 12.34
C VAL A 21 1.46 -10.40 12.34
N MET A 22 0.40 -10.54 13.15
CA MET A 22 -0.56 -9.48 13.38
C MET A 22 -0.35 -8.87 14.76
N ILE A 23 -0.12 -7.56 14.79
CA ILE A 23 -0.17 -6.76 16.01
C ILE A 23 -1.53 -6.06 16.01
N THR A 24 -2.32 -6.25 17.07
CA THR A 24 -3.66 -5.67 17.17
C THR A 24 -3.87 -5.00 18.50
N ASP A 25 -4.47 -3.81 18.44
CA ASP A 25 -5.21 -3.20 19.54
C ASP A 25 -6.70 -3.21 19.17
N SER A 26 -7.58 -2.98 20.14
CA SER A 26 -8.98 -2.62 19.89
C SER A 26 -9.17 -1.48 18.87
N GLN A 27 -8.17 -0.63 18.68
CA GLN A 27 -8.24 0.54 17.80
C GLN A 27 -7.64 0.34 16.41
N TYR A 28 -6.68 -0.56 16.23
CA TYR A 28 -5.97 -0.73 14.95
C TYR A 28 -5.40 -2.15 14.76
N ILE A 29 -5.08 -2.48 13.51
CA ILE A 29 -4.34 -3.69 13.12
C ILE A 29 -3.08 -3.27 12.35
N ILE A 30 -1.95 -3.92 12.65
CA ILE A 30 -0.75 -3.94 11.81
C ILE A 30 -0.55 -5.40 11.40
N ALA A 31 -0.56 -5.66 10.10
CA ALA A 31 -0.30 -6.97 9.53
C ALA A 31 1.07 -6.94 8.83
N HIS A 32 1.98 -7.79 9.29
CA HIS A 32 3.33 -7.98 8.75
C HIS A 32 3.40 -9.32 8.05
N PHE A 33 3.80 -9.37 6.78
CA PHE A 33 3.81 -10.59 5.99
C PHE A 33 4.83 -10.57 4.85
N ASN A 34 5.14 -11.74 4.30
CA ASN A 34 6.17 -11.84 3.26
C ASN A 34 5.71 -11.35 1.88
N ASN A 35 4.45 -11.57 1.50
CA ASN A 35 4.00 -11.41 0.12
C ASN A 35 2.95 -10.31 0.03
N HIS A 36 3.20 -9.30 -0.81
CA HIS A 36 2.41 -8.07 -0.84
C HIS A 36 0.92 -8.28 -1.11
N ARG A 37 0.57 -9.29 -1.93
CA ARG A 37 -0.83 -9.62 -2.23
C ARG A 37 -1.69 -9.90 -0.99
N ASP A 38 -1.07 -10.31 0.12
CA ASP A 38 -1.78 -10.64 1.35
C ASP A 38 -2.36 -9.38 2.02
N ALA A 39 -1.90 -8.18 1.64
CA ALA A 39 -2.42 -6.90 2.12
C ALA A 39 -3.95 -6.82 1.97
N TYR A 40 -4.46 -7.18 0.79
CA TYR A 40 -5.88 -7.19 0.48
C TYR A 40 -6.72 -8.03 1.45
N ILE A 41 -6.21 -9.19 1.87
CA ILE A 41 -6.90 -10.07 2.82
C ILE A 41 -7.06 -9.35 4.17
N TYR A 42 -6.00 -8.68 4.64
CA TYR A 42 -6.05 -7.97 5.92
C TYR A 42 -6.89 -6.71 5.88
N TRP A 43 -6.92 -6.00 4.75
CA TRP A 43 -7.85 -4.89 4.58
C TRP A 43 -9.31 -5.37 4.69
N ARG A 44 -9.66 -6.48 4.04
CA ARG A 44 -11.01 -7.07 4.19
C ARG A 44 -11.33 -7.45 5.64
N ILE A 45 -10.39 -8.09 6.34
CA ILE A 45 -10.54 -8.42 7.78
C ILE A 45 -10.77 -7.15 8.61
N ALA A 46 -10.03 -6.07 8.32
CA ALA A 46 -10.22 -4.79 9.00
C ALA A 46 -11.58 -4.17 8.71
N ARG A 47 -12.09 -4.27 7.48
CA ARG A 47 -13.44 -3.81 7.12
C ARG A 47 -14.51 -4.62 7.85
N GLU A 48 -14.41 -5.94 7.88
CA GLU A 48 -15.34 -6.82 8.64
C GLU A 48 -15.37 -6.49 10.14
N LYS A 49 -14.26 -5.99 10.67
CA LYS A 49 -14.12 -5.53 12.06
C LYS A 49 -14.57 -4.07 12.28
N ASN A 50 -15.07 -3.38 11.27
CA ASN A 50 -15.41 -1.95 11.31
C ASN A 50 -14.23 -1.06 11.75
N LEU A 51 -13.00 -1.46 11.40
CA LEU A 51 -11.81 -0.63 11.63
C LEU A 51 -11.65 0.41 10.52
N ILE A 52 -11.97 0.00 9.29
CA ILE A 52 -11.93 0.81 8.06
C ILE A 52 -13.30 0.74 7.37
N ASN A 53 -13.50 1.60 6.38
CA ASN A 53 -14.77 1.80 5.68
C ASN A 53 -14.59 1.38 4.20
N ASP A 54 -15.64 1.54 3.38
CA ASP A 54 -15.49 1.57 1.92
C ASP A 54 -14.97 2.95 1.48
N HIS A 55 -14.47 3.03 0.24
CA HIS A 55 -13.94 4.25 -0.38
C HIS A 55 -12.81 4.91 0.43
N MET A 56 -11.92 4.11 1.00
CA MET A 56 -10.77 4.59 1.73
C MET A 56 -9.74 5.23 0.79
N THR A 57 -9.01 6.21 1.31
CA THR A 57 -7.73 6.65 0.73
C THR A 57 -6.63 5.66 1.13
N LEU A 58 -5.89 5.14 0.16
CA LEU A 58 -4.69 4.34 0.35
C LEU A 58 -3.45 5.22 0.22
N VAL A 59 -2.53 5.13 1.19
CA VAL A 59 -1.16 5.64 1.07
C VAL A 59 -0.25 4.43 0.91
N HIS A 60 0.36 4.30 -0.27
CA HIS A 60 1.09 3.12 -0.74
C HIS A 60 2.57 3.44 -0.90
N PHE A 61 3.43 2.91 -0.03
CA PHE A 61 4.89 3.06 -0.13
C PHE A 61 5.48 1.81 -0.77
N ASP A 62 5.93 1.93 -2.02
CA ASP A 62 6.38 0.77 -2.81
C ASP A 62 7.21 1.25 -4.01
N ALA A 63 8.20 0.46 -4.42
CA ALA A 63 8.93 0.67 -5.67
C ALA A 63 8.08 0.30 -6.91
N HIS A 64 7.02 -0.50 -6.73
CA HIS A 64 6.09 -0.95 -7.75
C HIS A 64 4.69 -0.34 -7.54
N HIS A 65 3.87 -0.31 -8.60
CA HIS A 65 2.52 0.25 -8.49
C HIS A 65 1.50 -0.74 -7.96
N ASP A 66 1.67 -2.05 -8.19
CA ASP A 66 0.77 -3.13 -7.74
C ASP A 66 -0.73 -2.97 -8.10
N MET A 67 -0.95 -2.23 -9.18
CA MET A 67 -2.23 -1.85 -9.79
C MET A 67 -2.49 -2.48 -11.19
N ASP A 68 -1.87 -3.61 -11.53
CA ASP A 68 -2.21 -4.37 -12.74
C ASP A 68 -3.69 -4.77 -12.75
N CYS A 69 -4.32 -4.71 -13.92
CA CYS A 69 -5.72 -5.11 -14.10
C CYS A 69 -5.90 -6.63 -13.98
N MET A 70 -6.92 -7.06 -13.22
CA MET A 70 -7.38 -8.45 -13.22
C MET A 70 -8.08 -8.80 -14.55
N VAL A 71 -7.42 -9.59 -15.41
CA VAL A 71 -7.96 -9.91 -16.73
C VAL A 71 -9.01 -11.05 -16.69
N GLY A 72 -10.23 -10.74 -17.15
CA GLY A 72 -11.20 -11.64 -17.78
C GLY A 72 -11.65 -12.87 -16.96
N GLU A 73 -11.12 -14.05 -17.30
CA GLU A 73 -11.56 -15.33 -16.72
C GLU A 73 -11.28 -15.45 -15.21
N TYR A 74 -10.24 -14.76 -14.72
CA TYR A 74 -9.93 -14.75 -13.30
C TYR A 74 -10.94 -13.93 -12.51
N TYR A 75 -11.51 -12.89 -13.10
CA TYR A 75 -12.47 -12.02 -12.42
C TYR A 75 -13.84 -12.68 -12.24
N GLU A 76 -14.40 -13.34 -13.27
CA GLU A 76 -15.68 -14.04 -13.12
C GLU A 76 -15.56 -15.19 -12.11
N LYS A 77 -14.45 -15.92 -12.15
CA LYS A 77 -14.14 -16.94 -11.16
C LYS A 77 -13.99 -16.33 -9.77
N TRP A 78 -13.33 -15.18 -9.65
CA TRP A 78 -13.17 -14.45 -8.40
C TRP A 78 -14.51 -14.01 -7.79
N LEU A 79 -15.38 -13.35 -8.57
CA LEU A 79 -16.74 -12.98 -8.16
C LEU A 79 -17.54 -14.19 -7.65
N SER A 80 -17.42 -15.34 -8.32
CA SER A 80 -18.11 -16.57 -7.90
C SER A 80 -17.58 -17.17 -6.59
N THR A 81 -16.35 -16.84 -6.21
CA THR A 81 -15.68 -17.34 -5.00
C THR A 81 -15.82 -16.43 -3.77
N PHE A 82 -16.62 -15.35 -3.85
CA PHE A 82 -16.93 -14.48 -2.69
C PHE A 82 -17.54 -15.20 -1.48
N THR A 83 -17.99 -16.45 -1.66
CA THR A 83 -18.52 -17.31 -0.59
C THR A 83 -17.46 -18.20 0.07
N LEU A 84 -16.22 -18.22 -0.43
CA LEU A 84 -15.15 -19.06 0.10
C LEU A 84 -14.32 -18.32 1.15
N SER A 85 -13.75 -19.11 2.07
CA SER A 85 -12.95 -18.61 3.19
C SER A 85 -11.84 -17.64 2.72
N PRO A 86 -11.38 -16.70 3.58
CA PRO A 86 -10.31 -15.73 3.28
C PRO A 86 -9.00 -16.31 2.70
N ARG A 87 -8.86 -17.65 2.67
CA ARG A 87 -7.65 -18.40 2.30
C ARG A 87 -7.48 -18.66 0.81
N GLU A 88 -8.49 -18.45 -0.03
CA GLU A 88 -8.41 -18.78 -1.47
C GLU A 88 -8.99 -17.69 -2.37
N VAL A 89 -8.49 -16.45 -2.26
CA VAL A 89 -8.82 -15.45 -3.27
C VAL A 89 -8.01 -15.74 -4.55
N LYS A 90 -8.46 -16.74 -5.31
CA LYS A 90 -7.83 -17.16 -6.57
C LYS A 90 -7.83 -15.99 -7.54
N GLY A 91 -6.66 -15.67 -8.10
CA GLY A 91 -6.49 -14.62 -9.11
C GLY A 91 -5.87 -13.32 -8.60
N ILE A 92 -5.78 -13.11 -7.28
CA ILE A 92 -5.05 -11.98 -6.71
C ILE A 92 -3.56 -12.30 -6.62
N THR A 93 -2.74 -11.40 -7.15
CA THR A 93 -1.28 -11.48 -7.20
C THR A 93 -0.66 -10.23 -6.57
N ASN A 94 0.66 -10.19 -6.41
CA ASN A 94 1.35 -8.98 -5.96
C ASN A 94 1.01 -7.79 -6.86
N ALA A 95 0.91 -8.01 -8.17
CA ALA A 95 0.64 -6.91 -9.08
C ALA A 95 -0.84 -6.48 -9.11
N THR A 96 -1.79 -7.23 -8.56
CA THR A 96 -3.24 -7.02 -8.85
C THR A 96 -4.12 -6.80 -7.62
N PHE A 97 -3.57 -6.81 -6.41
CA PHE A 97 -4.38 -6.75 -5.19
C PHE A 97 -4.99 -5.36 -4.95
N ILE A 98 -4.36 -4.28 -5.40
CA ILE A 98 -4.92 -2.93 -5.31
C ILE A 98 -6.10 -2.78 -6.29
N ASP A 99 -5.97 -3.28 -7.52
CA ASP A 99 -7.07 -3.32 -8.50
C ASP A 99 -8.29 -4.08 -7.93
N ALA A 100 -8.05 -5.22 -7.27
CA ALA A 100 -9.12 -5.95 -6.60
C ALA A 100 -9.83 -5.13 -5.49
N ALA A 101 -9.07 -4.37 -4.70
CA ALA A 101 -9.63 -3.49 -3.67
C ALA A 101 -10.42 -2.31 -4.26
N VAL A 102 -9.96 -1.74 -5.36
CA VAL A 102 -10.68 -0.67 -6.07
C VAL A 102 -11.98 -1.21 -6.66
N ASN A 103 -11.96 -2.39 -7.29
CA ASN A 103 -13.14 -3.03 -7.87
C ASN A 103 -14.16 -3.47 -6.80
N GLU A 104 -13.71 -3.77 -5.58
CA GLU A 104 -14.62 -4.03 -4.44
C GLU A 104 -15.19 -2.73 -3.82
N GLY A 105 -14.77 -1.56 -4.30
CA GLY A 105 -15.15 -0.26 -3.73
C GLY A 105 -14.50 0.03 -2.38
N LEU A 106 -13.52 -0.77 -1.96
CA LEU A 106 -12.78 -0.58 -0.71
C LEU A 106 -11.88 0.65 -0.78
N ILE A 107 -11.30 0.92 -1.95
CA ILE A 107 -10.39 2.05 -2.21
C ILE A 107 -10.96 2.91 -3.34
N SER A 108 -10.92 4.22 -3.16
CA SER A 108 -11.32 5.20 -4.19
C SER A 108 -10.25 6.24 -4.52
N GLU A 109 -9.19 6.30 -3.71
CA GLU A 109 -8.08 7.23 -3.90
C GLU A 109 -6.78 6.58 -3.43
N ILE A 110 -5.73 6.75 -4.20
CA ILE A 110 -4.43 6.13 -3.98
C ILE A 110 -3.36 7.21 -4.07
N TRP A 111 -2.55 7.33 -3.03
CA TRP A 111 -1.33 8.12 -3.01
C TRP A 111 -0.15 7.16 -3.08
N TRP A 112 0.34 6.93 -4.29
CA TRP A 112 1.51 6.08 -4.51
C TRP A 112 2.78 6.89 -4.28
N VAL A 113 3.45 6.57 -3.18
CA VAL A 113 4.69 7.19 -2.74
C VAL A 113 5.84 6.42 -3.34
N MET A 114 6.42 7.00 -4.38
CA MET A 114 7.52 6.40 -5.13
C MET A 114 8.87 6.80 -4.54
N PRO A 115 9.93 5.99 -4.72
CA PRO A 115 11.28 6.42 -4.42
C PRO A 115 11.69 7.65 -5.24
N ASP A 116 12.34 8.63 -4.61
CA ASP A 116 12.68 9.90 -5.27
C ASP A 116 13.54 9.71 -6.51
N TYR A 117 14.52 8.80 -6.44
CA TYR A 117 15.39 8.49 -7.58
C TYR A 117 14.59 7.97 -8.79
N MET A 118 13.50 7.25 -8.54
CA MET A 118 12.59 6.74 -9.56
C MET A 118 11.70 7.86 -10.08
N TYR A 119 11.12 8.64 -9.17
CA TYR A 119 10.26 9.78 -9.49
C TYR A 119 10.95 10.76 -10.45
N TRP A 120 12.15 11.21 -10.08
CA TRP A 120 12.92 12.17 -10.88
C TRP A 120 13.58 11.53 -12.09
N GLY A 121 14.08 10.29 -11.94
CA GLY A 121 14.76 9.55 -13.01
C GLY A 121 13.83 9.23 -14.18
N GLN A 122 12.54 9.01 -13.92
CA GLN A 122 11.53 8.72 -14.95
C GLN A 122 10.69 9.95 -15.34
N HIS A 123 11.05 11.15 -14.84
CA HIS A 123 10.36 12.40 -15.15
C HIS A 123 8.86 12.38 -14.81
N PHE A 124 8.50 11.81 -13.66
CA PHE A 124 7.13 11.82 -13.14
C PHE A 124 6.61 13.23 -12.79
N ASP A 125 7.45 14.26 -12.90
CA ASP A 125 7.08 15.67 -12.79
C ASP A 125 6.52 16.27 -14.10
N ARG A 126 6.62 15.53 -15.21
CA ARG A 126 6.31 16.00 -16.57
C ARG A 126 5.28 15.11 -17.24
N LEU A 127 4.08 15.67 -17.46
CA LEU A 127 2.98 14.95 -18.09
C LEU A 127 3.33 14.50 -19.51
N GLU A 128 4.15 15.27 -20.23
CA GLU A 128 4.52 14.98 -21.62
C GLU A 128 5.45 13.76 -21.75
N THR A 129 6.22 13.47 -20.71
CA THR A 129 7.14 12.33 -20.64
C THR A 129 6.68 11.27 -19.66
N PHE A 130 5.46 11.39 -19.14
CA PHE A 130 4.83 10.41 -18.27
C PHE A 130 4.54 9.14 -19.07
N VAL A 131 5.59 8.35 -19.23
CA VAL A 131 5.54 6.99 -19.73
C VAL A 131 5.59 6.14 -18.49
N ILE A 132 4.43 5.76 -17.98
CA ILE A 132 4.37 4.57 -17.12
C ILE A 132 5.02 3.48 -17.96
N GLN A 133 6.13 2.92 -17.48
CA GLN A 133 6.94 1.94 -18.19
C GLN A 133 6.15 0.65 -18.44
N GLY A 134 5.17 0.71 -19.34
CA GLY A 134 4.80 -0.39 -20.21
C GLY A 134 5.79 -0.39 -21.35
N GLU A 135 7.06 -0.70 -21.07
CA GLU A 135 7.91 -1.27 -22.12
C GLU A 135 7.08 -2.40 -22.75
N PRO A 136 6.87 -2.40 -24.09
CA PRO A 136 6.11 -3.42 -24.78
C PRO A 136 6.93 -4.73 -24.86
N THR A 137 7.39 -5.22 -23.72
CA THR A 137 7.63 -6.64 -23.54
C THR A 137 6.26 -7.32 -23.57
N LEU A 138 6.20 -8.51 -24.16
CA LEU A 138 4.96 -9.26 -24.47
C LEU A 138 4.03 -9.57 -23.27
N PHE A 139 4.33 -9.07 -22.06
CA PHE A 139 3.68 -9.41 -20.80
C PHE A 139 3.15 -8.23 -19.94
N HIS A 140 3.53 -6.96 -20.19
CA HIS A 140 3.15 -5.82 -19.31
C HIS A 140 2.01 -4.94 -19.88
N LYS A 141 0.97 -5.55 -20.44
CA LYS A 141 -0.08 -4.85 -21.23
C LYS A 141 -1.28 -4.29 -20.43
N TYR A 142 -1.27 -4.31 -19.10
CA TYR A 142 -2.54 -4.33 -18.36
C TYR A 142 -2.79 -3.23 -17.34
N VAL A 143 -1.83 -2.34 -17.03
CA VAL A 143 -2.15 -1.17 -16.21
C VAL A 143 -2.82 -0.09 -17.06
N ARG A 144 -4.03 0.33 -16.69
CA ARG A 144 -4.78 1.36 -17.41
C ARG A 144 -5.02 2.58 -16.53
N PHE A 145 -3.99 3.40 -16.46
CA PHE A 145 -4.15 4.79 -16.11
C PHE A 145 -4.69 5.55 -17.31
N CYS A 146 -5.76 6.32 -17.12
CA CYS A 146 -6.29 7.23 -18.10
C CYS A 146 -6.45 8.62 -17.50
N ASP A 147 -6.77 9.61 -18.34
CA ASP A 147 -7.11 10.97 -17.92
C ASP A 147 -6.07 11.58 -16.96
N CYS A 148 -4.79 11.35 -17.26
CA CYS A 148 -3.69 11.86 -16.44
C CYS A 148 -3.56 13.38 -16.60
N GLN A 149 -3.48 14.08 -15.49
CA GLN A 149 -3.30 15.53 -15.43
C GLN A 149 -2.34 15.92 -14.32
N LYS A 150 -1.82 17.15 -14.41
CA LYS A 150 -0.98 17.72 -13.35
C LYS A 150 -1.84 18.49 -12.37
N GLU A 151 -1.77 18.14 -11.09
CA GLU A 151 -2.45 18.82 -9.98
C GLU A 151 -1.43 19.15 -8.89
N ASP A 152 -1.43 20.36 -8.35
CA ASP A 152 -0.59 20.78 -7.21
C ASP A 152 0.91 20.43 -7.26
N GLY A 153 1.45 20.24 -8.48
CA GLY A 153 2.87 19.95 -8.71
C GLY A 153 3.16 18.48 -9.03
N HIS A 154 2.20 17.57 -8.90
CA HIS A 154 2.34 16.14 -9.20
C HIS A 154 1.35 15.65 -10.24
N ILE A 155 1.50 14.39 -10.67
CA ILE A 155 0.63 13.77 -11.66
C ILE A 155 -0.47 12.99 -10.96
N VAL A 156 -1.69 13.13 -11.47
CA VAL A 156 -2.89 12.42 -11.03
C VAL A 156 -3.49 11.73 -12.23
N CYS A 157 -3.75 10.44 -12.13
CA CYS A 157 -4.43 9.65 -13.16
C CYS A 157 -5.69 8.98 -12.60
N ILE A 158 -6.54 8.50 -13.49
CA ILE A 158 -7.67 7.65 -13.16
C ILE A 158 -7.32 6.18 -13.46
N LEU A 159 -7.43 5.31 -12.46
CA LEU A 159 -7.37 3.87 -12.63
C LEU A 159 -8.74 3.37 -13.11
N MET A 160 -8.79 2.73 -14.28
CA MET A 160 -10.02 2.24 -14.90
C MET A 160 -10.24 0.74 -14.73
N ASP A 161 -11.47 0.35 -14.40
CA ASP A 161 -11.98 -1.01 -14.58
C ASP A 161 -12.17 -1.34 -16.09
N VAL A 162 -11.71 -2.52 -16.50
CA VAL A 162 -11.62 -2.99 -17.90
C VAL A 162 -12.53 -4.19 -18.19
N HIS A 163 -13.58 -4.45 -17.39
CA HIS A 163 -14.39 -5.66 -17.59
C HIS A 163 -15.11 -5.81 -18.96
N GLU A 164 -15.17 -4.80 -19.84
CA GLU A 164 -15.84 -4.96 -21.14
C GLU A 164 -15.14 -4.31 -22.33
N VAL A 165 -13.86 -4.64 -22.57
CA VAL A 165 -13.20 -4.33 -23.85
C VAL A 165 -13.22 -5.55 -24.77
N ALA A 166 -14.41 -6.14 -24.97
CA ALA A 166 -14.65 -6.92 -26.17
C ALA A 166 -14.94 -5.92 -27.31
N PRO A 167 -14.22 -5.95 -28.44
CA PRO A 167 -14.57 -5.11 -29.58
C PRO A 167 -15.98 -5.46 -30.08
N PRO A 168 -16.81 -4.47 -30.44
CA PRO A 168 -16.52 -3.04 -30.54
C PRO A 168 -16.64 -2.31 -29.19
N LEU A 169 -15.70 -1.37 -28.94
CA LEU A 169 -15.69 -0.47 -27.78
C LEU A 169 -17.08 0.16 -27.56
N PRO A 170 -17.80 -0.19 -26.47
CA PRO A 170 -19.07 0.43 -26.13
C PRO A 170 -18.88 1.92 -25.85
N THR A 171 -19.92 2.72 -26.13
CA THR A 171 -19.99 4.13 -25.74
C THR A 171 -19.78 4.29 -24.23
N LEU A 172 -18.97 5.28 -23.84
CA LEU A 172 -18.46 5.53 -22.48
C LEU A 172 -19.53 5.54 -21.36
N ASP A 173 -20.78 5.81 -21.70
CA ASP A 173 -21.89 6.07 -20.75
C ASP A 173 -22.44 4.86 -20.00
N LYS A 174 -22.07 3.63 -20.34
CA LYS A 174 -22.64 2.42 -19.70
C LYS A 174 -21.83 1.83 -18.56
N TYR A 175 -20.64 2.37 -18.32
CA TYR A 175 -19.78 1.90 -17.26
C TYR A 175 -20.10 2.63 -15.97
N THR A 176 -20.81 1.99 -15.05
CA THR A 176 -20.94 2.42 -13.65
C THR A 176 -19.64 2.12 -12.86
N LYS A 177 -18.51 2.44 -13.52
CA LYS A 177 -17.12 2.10 -13.21
C LYS A 177 -16.72 2.63 -11.84
N THR A 178 -16.29 1.73 -10.96
CA THR A 178 -15.36 2.06 -9.89
C THR A 178 -14.11 2.65 -10.54
N HIS A 179 -13.79 3.89 -10.17
CA HIS A 179 -12.59 4.58 -10.57
C HIS A 179 -11.85 4.96 -9.29
N ALA A 180 -10.53 4.75 -9.28
CA ALA A 180 -9.67 5.32 -8.24
C ALA A 180 -8.81 6.43 -8.83
N ARG A 181 -8.70 7.54 -8.11
CA ARG A 181 -7.69 8.57 -8.41
C ARG A 181 -6.35 8.10 -7.90
N VAL A 182 -5.31 8.18 -8.72
CA VAL A 182 -3.95 7.75 -8.37
C VAL A 182 -3.02 8.94 -8.48
N HIS A 183 -2.50 9.36 -7.33
CA HIS A 183 -1.53 10.43 -7.16
C HIS A 183 -0.13 9.83 -7.12
N PHE A 184 0.72 10.25 -8.07
CA PHE A 184 2.11 9.83 -8.17
C PHE A 184 2.97 10.87 -7.46
N VAL A 185 3.55 10.53 -6.31
CA VAL A 185 4.19 11.50 -5.42
C VAL A 185 5.51 11.00 -4.86
N THR A 186 6.39 11.92 -4.47
CA THR A 186 7.50 11.63 -3.55
C THR A 186 7.03 11.72 -2.10
N LEU A 187 7.87 11.29 -1.15
CA LEU A 187 7.56 11.38 0.28
C LEU A 187 7.19 12.81 0.71
N ASP A 188 7.96 13.79 0.23
CA ASP A 188 7.80 15.21 0.60
C ASP A 188 6.56 15.89 -0.03
N MET A 189 5.92 15.23 -1.00
CA MET A 189 4.70 15.70 -1.65
C MET A 189 3.42 15.20 -0.99
N LEU A 190 3.52 14.31 0.02
CA LEU A 190 2.34 13.80 0.72
C LEU A 190 1.59 14.93 1.45
N PRO A 191 0.27 15.05 1.26
CA PRO A 191 -0.52 16.03 1.99
C PRO A 191 -0.82 15.54 3.40
N SER A 192 -1.36 16.44 4.22
CA SER A 192 -2.08 16.04 5.43
C SER A 192 -3.45 15.47 5.08
N PHE A 193 -3.92 14.48 5.84
CA PHE A 193 -5.21 13.83 5.62
C PHE A 193 -6.20 14.13 6.75
N ASP A 194 -7.35 14.71 6.40
CA ASP A 194 -8.44 14.99 7.34
C ASP A 194 -9.16 13.72 7.81
N GLU A 195 -9.09 12.65 7.01
CA GLU A 195 -9.68 11.35 7.30
C GLU A 195 -8.61 10.31 7.69
N LYS A 196 -9.06 9.11 8.06
CA LYS A 196 -8.16 7.98 8.28
C LYS A 196 -7.85 7.34 6.93
N VAL A 197 -6.63 6.87 6.77
CA VAL A 197 -6.17 6.21 5.54
C VAL A 197 -5.92 4.72 5.79
N LEU A 198 -5.87 3.95 4.71
CA LEU A 198 -5.12 2.69 4.66
C LEU A 198 -3.65 3.04 4.46
N LEU A 199 -2.77 2.46 5.28
CA LEU A 199 -1.33 2.64 5.14
C LEU A 199 -0.73 1.31 4.72
N ASP A 200 -0.11 1.28 3.56
CA ASP A 200 0.56 0.10 3.02
C ASP A 200 2.02 0.42 2.76
N VAL A 201 2.91 -0.46 3.21
CA VAL A 201 4.36 -0.27 3.14
C VAL A 201 5.02 -1.55 2.67
N ASP A 202 5.57 -1.55 1.46
CA ASP A 202 6.54 -2.55 1.05
C ASP A 202 7.95 -2.16 1.52
N THR A 203 8.73 -3.16 1.92
CA THR A 203 10.13 -2.97 2.31
C THR A 203 11.01 -2.67 1.10
N ASP A 204 10.63 -3.11 -0.09
CA ASP A 204 11.40 -2.80 -1.31
C ASP A 204 11.32 -1.31 -1.69
N TYR A 205 10.36 -0.55 -1.15
CA TYR A 205 10.36 0.91 -1.17
C TYR A 205 11.71 1.43 -0.68
N PHE A 206 12.30 0.85 0.37
CA PHE A 206 13.54 1.32 0.98
C PHE A 206 14.80 0.79 0.29
N ILE A 207 14.73 -0.42 -0.26
CA ILE A 207 15.86 -1.10 -0.90
C ILE A 207 15.42 -2.19 -1.87
N ASN A 208 15.25 -1.81 -3.14
CA ASN A 208 14.90 -2.72 -4.22
C ASN A 208 16.15 -3.28 -4.92
N LEU A 209 16.24 -4.60 -5.02
CA LEU A 209 17.32 -5.35 -5.67
C LEU A 209 17.51 -5.00 -7.14
N LEU A 210 16.42 -4.69 -7.84
CA LEU A 210 16.42 -4.35 -9.25
C LEU A 210 16.91 -2.91 -9.49
N ASP A 211 16.74 -2.03 -8.50
CA ASP A 211 17.13 -0.63 -8.59
C ASP A 211 18.59 -0.37 -8.21
N ILE A 212 19.18 -1.19 -7.33
CA ILE A 212 20.59 -1.07 -6.93
C ILE A 212 21.56 -0.90 -8.12
N PRO A 213 21.55 -1.75 -9.16
CA PRO A 213 22.45 -1.58 -10.31
C PRO A 213 22.11 -0.38 -11.20
N LEU A 214 20.86 0.12 -11.16
CA LEU A 214 20.40 1.24 -11.98
C LEU A 214 20.73 2.60 -11.33
N TYR A 215 20.71 2.65 -10.00
CA TYR A 215 20.87 3.88 -9.21
C TYR A 215 21.88 3.71 -8.05
N PRO A 216 23.12 3.26 -8.31
CA PRO A 216 24.06 2.87 -7.27
C PRO A 216 24.39 4.00 -6.27
N ASP A 217 24.40 5.26 -6.71
CA ASP A 217 24.70 6.42 -5.87
C ASP A 217 23.67 6.64 -4.74
N TYR A 218 22.46 6.09 -4.86
CA TYR A 218 21.44 6.17 -3.82
C TYR A 218 21.58 5.08 -2.77
N PHE A 219 22.11 3.92 -3.16
CA PHE A 219 22.19 2.72 -2.32
C PHE A 219 23.58 2.48 -1.72
N HIS A 220 24.60 3.22 -2.14
CA HIS A 220 25.96 3.06 -1.62
C HIS A 220 26.48 4.35 -0.98
N GLU A 221 26.93 4.25 0.27
CA GLU A 221 27.65 5.31 0.99
C GLU A 221 28.96 4.74 1.54
N ASP A 222 30.09 5.36 1.19
CA ASP A 222 31.43 4.86 1.49
C ASP A 222 31.66 3.39 1.06
N GLY A 223 31.01 2.98 -0.03
CA GLY A 223 31.06 1.62 -0.58
C GLY A 223 30.16 0.60 0.12
N ASN A 224 29.45 0.98 1.19
CA ASN A 224 28.55 0.08 1.90
C ASN A 224 27.13 0.21 1.35
N LEU A 225 26.48 -0.93 1.11
CA LEU A 225 25.08 -0.98 0.74
C LEU A 225 24.22 -0.46 1.90
N ARG A 226 23.23 0.39 1.60
CA ARG A 226 22.26 0.94 2.55
C ARG A 226 20.91 1.20 1.86
N PRO A 227 19.81 1.31 2.62
CA PRO A 227 18.56 1.85 2.08
C PRO A 227 18.75 3.27 1.55
N TRP A 228 18.03 3.64 0.48
CA TRP A 228 18.15 5.00 -0.08
C TRP A 228 17.54 6.07 0.85
N ILE A 229 16.61 5.66 1.71
CA ILE A 229 15.98 6.49 2.73
C ILE A 229 15.92 5.74 4.07
N SER A 230 16.08 6.45 5.18
CA SER A 230 15.95 5.88 6.52
C SER A 230 14.47 5.72 6.91
N VAL A 231 14.16 4.73 7.75
CA VAL A 231 12.83 4.57 8.37
C VAL A 231 12.47 5.81 9.19
N GLU A 232 13.43 6.39 9.92
CA GLU A 232 13.25 7.59 10.72
C GLU A 232 12.73 8.76 9.87
N ARG A 233 13.32 9.02 8.70
CA ARG A 233 12.84 10.07 7.78
C ARG A 233 11.38 9.85 7.36
N VAL A 234 10.99 8.61 7.03
CA VAL A 234 9.60 8.30 6.68
C VAL A 234 8.69 8.56 7.88
N MET A 235 9.08 8.10 9.07
CA MET A 235 8.31 8.30 10.30
C MET A 235 8.16 9.77 10.70
N ASP A 236 9.20 10.58 10.51
CA ASP A 236 9.15 12.03 10.74
C ASP A 236 8.08 12.67 9.84
N VAL A 237 8.07 12.34 8.54
CA VAL A 237 7.06 12.86 7.61
C VAL A 237 5.67 12.37 7.98
N LEU A 238 5.49 11.08 8.25
CA LEU A 238 4.20 10.52 8.69
C LEU A 238 3.66 11.20 9.95
N THR A 239 4.55 11.55 10.89
CA THR A 239 4.23 12.27 12.12
C THR A 239 3.85 13.72 11.85
N ASP A 240 4.63 14.41 11.01
CA ASP A 240 4.41 15.81 10.66
C ASP A 240 3.06 16.02 9.94
N ILE A 241 2.71 15.12 9.01
CA ILE A 241 1.41 15.13 8.32
C ILE A 241 0.27 14.55 9.18
N LYS A 242 0.59 14.08 10.40
CA LYS A 242 -0.34 13.50 11.37
C LYS A 242 -1.18 12.38 10.77
N ILE A 243 -0.53 11.47 10.04
CA ILE A 243 -1.22 10.36 9.38
C ILE A 243 -1.98 9.52 10.43
N ARG A 244 -3.20 9.13 10.12
CA ARG A 244 -4.01 8.27 10.99
C ARG A 244 -4.45 7.06 10.21
N SER A 245 -4.03 5.88 10.66
CA SER A 245 -4.49 4.61 10.10
C SER A 245 -5.05 3.70 11.20
N ARG A 246 -6.04 2.88 10.84
CA ARG A 246 -6.53 1.77 11.68
C ARG A 246 -6.20 0.39 11.08
N MET A 247 -5.61 0.37 9.89
CA MET A 247 -5.15 -0.82 9.21
C MET A 247 -3.84 -0.49 8.49
N VAL A 248 -2.76 -1.09 8.97
CA VAL A 248 -1.44 -0.98 8.36
C VAL A 248 -1.01 -2.33 7.83
N THR A 249 -0.57 -2.38 6.59
CA THR A 249 0.03 -3.56 5.97
C THR A 249 1.50 -3.30 5.71
N ILE A 250 2.34 -4.29 6.03
CA ILE A 250 3.79 -4.22 5.86
C ILE A 250 4.25 -5.50 5.17
N ALA A 251 4.70 -5.37 3.93
CA ALA A 251 5.20 -6.47 3.11
C ALA A 251 6.74 -6.52 3.16
N VAL A 252 7.31 -7.71 3.28
CA VAL A 252 8.77 -7.93 3.16
C VAL A 252 9.21 -7.96 1.70
N SER A 253 8.37 -8.53 0.82
CA SER A 253 8.65 -8.80 -0.59
C SER A 253 10.05 -9.34 -0.84
N PRO A 254 10.38 -10.55 -0.34
CA PRO A 254 11.74 -11.08 -0.34
C PRO A 254 12.33 -11.33 -1.73
N HIS A 255 11.52 -11.24 -2.79
CA HIS A 255 11.99 -11.32 -4.17
C HIS A 255 12.55 -9.98 -4.70
N TYR A 256 12.15 -8.86 -4.09
CA TYR A 256 12.57 -7.51 -4.47
C TYR A 256 13.43 -6.86 -3.39
N THR A 257 13.20 -7.15 -2.11
CA THR A 257 14.01 -6.61 -1.01
C THR A 257 15.32 -7.36 -0.84
N HIS A 258 16.42 -6.62 -0.73
CA HIS A 258 17.74 -7.20 -0.44
C HIS A 258 17.74 -7.98 0.89
N GLU A 259 18.31 -9.18 0.91
CA GLU A 259 18.17 -10.13 2.03
C GLU A 259 18.70 -9.60 3.37
N GLU A 260 19.81 -8.85 3.35
CA GLU A 260 20.37 -8.20 4.55
C GLU A 260 19.40 -7.21 5.22
N TYR A 261 18.38 -6.76 4.47
CA TYR A 261 17.42 -5.75 4.88
C TYR A 261 16.01 -6.30 5.08
N HIS A 262 15.78 -7.62 5.04
CA HIS A 262 14.47 -8.19 5.37
C HIS A 262 14.01 -7.84 6.80
N CYS A 263 14.96 -7.61 7.72
CA CYS A 263 14.67 -7.17 9.08
C CYS A 263 14.10 -5.73 9.15
N LEU A 264 14.25 -4.92 8.10
CA LEU A 264 13.76 -3.55 8.06
C LEU A 264 12.24 -3.49 8.21
N SER A 265 11.51 -4.47 7.66
CA SER A 265 10.07 -4.64 7.84
C SER A 265 9.64 -4.67 9.32
N TRP A 266 10.46 -5.27 10.20
CA TRP A 266 10.22 -5.31 11.65
C TRP A 266 10.49 -3.96 12.31
N VAL A 267 11.56 -3.27 11.90
CA VAL A 267 11.85 -1.92 12.38
C VAL A 267 10.69 -0.98 12.04
N ILE A 268 10.20 -1.02 10.80
CA ILE A 268 9.02 -0.27 10.35
C ILE A 268 7.80 -0.62 11.19
N THR A 269 7.56 -1.92 11.41
CA THR A 269 6.44 -2.41 12.23
C THR A 269 6.47 -1.83 13.65
N GLU A 270 7.64 -1.86 14.30
CA GLU A 270 7.82 -1.33 15.66
C GLU A 270 7.59 0.18 15.72
N ARG A 271 8.15 0.94 14.77
CA ARG A 271 8.00 2.40 14.73
C ARG A 271 6.56 2.83 14.48
N ILE A 272 5.87 2.18 13.54
CA ILE A 272 4.46 2.46 13.28
C ILE A 272 3.61 2.06 14.49
N ALA A 273 3.90 0.93 15.15
CA ALA A 273 3.18 0.53 16.36
C ALA A 273 3.34 1.54 17.50
N GLU A 274 4.55 2.05 17.72
CA GLU A 274 4.83 3.11 18.69
C GLU A 274 4.03 4.37 18.36
N TYR A 275 4.12 4.86 17.12
CA TYR A 275 3.40 6.05 16.65
C TYR A 275 1.88 5.93 16.80
N LEU A 276 1.28 4.83 16.32
CA LEU A 276 -0.17 4.62 16.44
C LEU A 276 -0.60 4.46 17.90
N SER A 277 0.24 3.85 18.73
CA SER A 277 -0.03 3.76 20.16
C SER A 277 -0.15 5.13 20.79
N GLU A 278 0.70 6.09 20.45
CA GLU A 278 0.60 7.46 20.98
C GLU A 278 -0.71 8.13 20.57
N ILE A 279 -1.07 8.04 19.28
CA ILE A 279 -2.30 8.62 18.72
C ILE A 279 -3.56 8.05 19.41
N TYR A 280 -3.62 6.73 19.56
CA TYR A 280 -4.82 6.07 20.09
C TYR A 280 -4.84 5.97 21.62
N SER A 281 -3.69 6.03 22.30
CA SER A 281 -3.62 6.04 23.77
C SER A 281 -4.06 7.37 24.37
N LEU A 282 -3.80 8.50 23.69
CA LEU A 282 -4.19 9.82 24.19
C LEU A 282 -5.70 9.94 24.40
N LYS A 283 -6.50 9.31 23.53
CA LYS A 283 -7.98 9.28 23.65
C LYS A 283 -8.49 8.51 24.87
N ARG A 284 -7.71 7.57 25.41
CA ARG A 284 -8.12 6.79 26.59
C ARG A 284 -8.03 7.59 27.88
N LYS A 285 -7.20 8.63 27.94
CA LYS A 285 -7.02 9.47 29.13
C LYS A 285 -8.08 10.57 29.26
N GLU A 286 -8.66 11.05 28.17
CA GLU A 286 -9.65 12.14 28.21
C GLU A 286 -11.05 11.70 28.65
N ASN A 287 -11.38 10.40 28.57
CA ASN A 287 -12.68 9.88 28.99
C ASN A 287 -12.75 9.38 30.45
N PHE A 288 -11.73 9.67 31.26
CA PHE A 288 -11.81 9.48 32.72
C PHE A 288 -12.07 10.82 33.43
N SER A 289 -13.17 11.49 33.10
CA SER A 289 -13.81 12.36 34.08
C SER A 289 -14.56 11.46 35.06
N MET A 290 -14.08 11.39 36.31
CA MET A 290 -14.87 10.82 37.41
C MET A 290 -16.18 11.61 37.49
N ILE A 291 -17.30 10.93 37.25
CA ILE A 291 -18.58 11.26 37.90
C ILE A 291 -18.52 10.61 39.30
#